data_AF-A0A3G1A9D8-F1
#
_entry.id   AF-A0A3G1A9D8-F1
#
_cell.length_a   1.000
_cell.length_b   1.000
_cell.length_c   1.000
_cell.angle_alpha   90.00
_cell.angle_beta   90.00
_cell.angle_gamma   90.00
#
_symmetry.space_group_name_H-M   'P 1'
#
loop_
_entity.id
_entity.type
_entity.pdbx_description
1 polymer ?
#
loop_
_entity_poly.entity_id
_entity_poly.type
_entity_poly.pdbx_seq_one_letter_code
_entity_poly.pdbx_strand_id
1 'polypeptide(L)'
;MNVSYYDLFERNMGVFTQKDQERIREAKIMIIGVGGMGGTVAVLLARTGFTKFYLIDPETYEISNMNRQIGCFIDTIGKYKVEVIKNDILRINPEAQVIGDSRKLSLLEIEKTIKEWCPDIVIAEADDVAFSAKVIRIATSNGIYAITGMPSGFTGYVMAFPPYTKYTPEGIFGLPENLPYEELYRTVEAWENKCGRRWYLFHGKWRVSWFKEWREGKKPITQIAPAVWLVASLTATEIVKYIVGKWELVLAPYVWYFAIADNEIYVRKYAENRLFNKYALKAFSIKTLGIGEKWRKAAIKIFEWQLKQQEKIEQEEDKKAEKMYQERKNKKSQCASN
;
A
#
# COMPACT_ATOMS: atom_id res chain seq x y z
N MET A 1 36.56 2.49 -6.59
CA MET A 1 36.67 1.28 -5.76
C MET A 1 35.99 0.17 -6.55
N ASN A 2 36.67 -0.93 -6.85
CA ASN A 2 36.05 -2.03 -7.59
C ASN A 2 35.38 -2.95 -6.57
N VAL A 3 34.07 -2.79 -6.38
CA VAL A 3 33.26 -3.52 -5.39
C VAL A 3 32.41 -4.53 -6.15
N SER A 4 32.53 -5.82 -5.82
CA SER A 4 31.73 -6.85 -6.48
C SER A 4 30.30 -6.91 -5.91
N TYR A 5 29.39 -7.54 -6.66
CA TYR A 5 28.03 -7.81 -6.17
C TYR A 5 28.01 -8.52 -4.81
N TYR A 6 28.87 -9.53 -4.59
CA TYR A 6 28.88 -10.25 -3.32
C TYR A 6 29.47 -9.44 -2.16
N ASP A 7 30.37 -8.49 -2.45
CA ASP A 7 30.87 -7.56 -1.43
C ASP A 7 29.74 -6.63 -0.94
N LEU A 8 28.86 -6.17 -1.84
CA LEU A 8 27.73 -5.30 -1.48
C LEU A 8 26.70 -5.99 -0.58
N PHE A 9 26.53 -7.31 -0.74
CA PHE A 9 25.46 -8.08 -0.11
C PHE A 9 25.97 -9.19 0.82
N GLU A 10 27.23 -9.10 1.26
CA GLU A 10 27.88 -10.10 2.13
C GLU A 10 27.02 -10.44 3.36
N ARG A 11 26.39 -9.44 3.98
CA ARG A 11 25.54 -9.61 5.17
C ARG A 11 24.30 -10.47 4.91
N ASN A 12 23.83 -10.54 3.67
CA ASN A 12 22.72 -11.42 3.31
C ASN A 12 23.11 -12.90 3.40
N MET A 13 24.41 -13.23 3.29
CA MET A 13 24.89 -14.63 3.28
C MET A 13 24.71 -15.33 4.64
N GLY A 14 24.47 -14.57 5.71
CA GLY A 14 24.06 -15.13 7.00
C GLY A 14 22.67 -15.77 6.99
N VAL A 15 21.85 -15.47 5.98
CA VAL A 15 20.48 -15.98 5.80
C VAL A 15 20.35 -16.77 4.49
N PHE A 16 21.02 -16.33 3.43
CA PHE A 16 20.92 -16.87 2.08
C PHE A 16 22.16 -17.65 1.68
N THR A 17 21.97 -18.75 0.96
CA THR A 17 23.08 -19.38 0.24
C THR A 17 23.43 -18.53 -0.99
N GLN A 18 24.62 -18.74 -1.57
CA GLN A 18 24.98 -18.08 -2.83
C GLN A 18 23.96 -18.32 -3.94
N LYS A 19 23.38 -19.54 -4.00
CA LYS A 19 22.32 -19.88 -4.96
C LYS A 19 21.03 -19.10 -4.71
N ASP A 20 20.67 -18.85 -3.46
CA ASP A 20 19.49 -18.02 -3.13
C ASP A 20 19.74 -16.56 -3.52
N GLN A 21 20.94 -16.04 -3.26
CA GLN A 21 21.31 -14.68 -3.68
C GLN A 21 21.36 -14.53 -5.19
N GLU A 22 21.72 -15.58 -5.93
CA GLU A 22 21.68 -15.57 -7.39
C GLU A 22 20.23 -15.55 -7.91
N ARG A 23 19.31 -16.31 -7.31
CA ARG A 23 17.87 -16.20 -7.62
C ARG A 23 17.34 -14.78 -7.39
N ILE A 24 17.75 -14.14 -6.29
CA ILE A 24 17.44 -12.73 -6.00
C ILE A 24 18.02 -11.81 -7.08
N ARG A 25 19.28 -12.04 -7.48
CA ARG A 25 19.96 -11.24 -8.52
C ARG A 25 19.26 -11.35 -9.87
N GLU A 26 18.84 -12.56 -10.23
CA GLU A 26 18.26 -12.88 -11.53
C GLU A 26 16.80 -12.47 -11.68
N ALA A 27 16.06 -12.39 -10.57
CA ALA A 27 14.64 -12.08 -10.54
C ALA A 27 14.32 -10.69 -11.11
N LYS A 28 13.23 -10.62 -11.89
CA LYS A 28 12.71 -9.43 -12.55
C LYS A 28 11.51 -8.86 -11.80
N ILE A 29 11.66 -7.63 -11.33
CA ILE A 29 10.65 -6.93 -10.52
C ILE A 29 10.02 -5.81 -11.33
N MET A 30 8.70 -5.87 -11.53
CA MET A 30 7.92 -4.77 -12.11
C MET A 30 7.12 -4.06 -11.02
N ILE A 31 7.21 -2.73 -10.96
CA ILE A 31 6.55 -1.90 -9.96
C ILE A 31 5.68 -0.87 -10.67
N ILE A 32 4.38 -0.91 -10.39
CA ILE A 32 3.40 0.04 -10.92
C ILE A 32 3.04 1.01 -9.78
N GLY A 33 3.54 2.23 -9.86
CA GLY A 33 3.50 3.24 -8.81
C GLY A 33 4.75 3.16 -7.92
N VAL A 34 5.61 4.17 -7.96
CA VAL A 34 6.81 4.31 -7.12
C VAL A 34 6.69 5.47 -6.12
N GLY A 35 5.49 5.65 -5.59
CA GLY A 35 5.19 6.58 -4.50
C GLY A 35 5.71 6.09 -3.14
N GLY A 36 4.94 6.33 -2.07
CA GLY A 36 5.34 5.98 -0.70
C GLY A 36 5.60 4.49 -0.49
N MET A 37 4.76 3.65 -1.11
CA MET A 37 4.89 2.20 -1.05
C MET A 37 5.90 1.68 -2.07
N GLY A 38 5.59 1.73 -3.36
CA GLY A 38 6.40 1.08 -4.39
C GLY A 38 7.84 1.61 -4.48
N GLY A 39 8.07 2.90 -4.25
CA GLY A 39 9.44 3.45 -4.21
C GLY A 39 10.26 2.90 -3.04
N THR A 40 9.63 2.80 -1.86
CA THR A 40 10.26 2.20 -0.67
C THR A 40 10.52 0.70 -0.89
N VAL A 41 9.58 -0.04 -1.47
CA VAL A 41 9.77 -1.46 -1.83
C VAL A 41 10.93 -1.60 -2.81
N ALA A 42 11.00 -0.76 -3.85
CA ALA A 42 12.09 -0.79 -4.84
C ALA A 42 13.47 -0.64 -4.18
N VAL A 43 13.61 0.34 -3.29
CA VAL A 43 14.86 0.60 -2.55
C VAL A 43 15.19 -0.56 -1.60
N LEU A 44 14.20 -1.11 -0.90
CA LEU A 44 14.40 -2.27 -0.03
C LEU A 44 14.89 -3.49 -0.82
N LEU A 45 14.24 -3.81 -1.94
CA LEU A 45 14.65 -4.91 -2.81
C LEU A 45 16.05 -4.69 -3.41
N ALA A 46 16.37 -3.48 -3.84
CA ALA A 46 17.72 -3.16 -4.32
C ALA A 46 18.78 -3.40 -3.23
N ARG A 47 18.49 -3.05 -1.97
CA ARG A 47 19.36 -3.34 -0.81
C ARG A 47 19.41 -4.82 -0.45
N THR A 48 18.44 -5.62 -0.85
CA THR A 48 18.46 -7.09 -0.72
C THR A 48 19.22 -7.77 -1.86
N GLY A 49 19.60 -7.04 -2.91
CA GLY A 49 20.41 -7.54 -4.03
C GLY A 49 19.61 -7.83 -5.31
N PHE A 50 18.34 -7.47 -5.37
CA PHE A 50 17.63 -7.48 -6.65
C PHE A 50 18.30 -6.51 -7.62
N THR A 51 18.41 -6.89 -8.90
CA THR A 51 19.13 -6.08 -9.90
C THR A 51 18.29 -5.67 -11.09
N LYS A 52 17.16 -6.33 -11.37
CA LYS A 52 16.35 -6.09 -12.58
C LYS A 52 15.01 -5.47 -12.21
N PHE A 53 14.85 -4.19 -12.54
CA PHE A 53 13.67 -3.42 -12.21
C PHE A 53 13.02 -2.80 -13.44
N TYR A 54 11.69 -2.83 -13.47
CA TYR A 54 10.86 -2.03 -14.36
C TYR A 54 9.93 -1.17 -13.49
N LEU A 55 10.18 0.13 -13.47
CA LEU A 55 9.45 1.12 -12.67
C LEU A 55 8.50 1.90 -13.57
N ILE A 56 7.22 1.95 -13.23
CA ILE A 56 6.20 2.68 -13.99
C ILE A 56 5.50 3.64 -13.03
N ASP A 57 5.68 4.95 -13.23
CA ASP A 57 4.97 5.98 -12.46
C ASP A 57 5.02 7.32 -13.22
N PRO A 58 3.88 7.92 -13.57
CA PRO A 58 3.85 9.15 -14.35
C PRO A 58 4.12 10.42 -13.54
N GLU A 59 4.22 10.34 -12.23
CA GLU A 59 4.21 11.50 -11.35
C GLU A 59 5.62 12.02 -11.04
N THR A 60 5.67 13.28 -10.63
CA THR A 60 6.85 13.94 -10.06
C THR A 60 6.71 14.09 -8.56
N TYR A 61 7.81 14.29 -7.83
CA TYR A 61 7.73 14.57 -6.40
C TYR A 61 7.17 15.97 -6.10
N GLU A 62 6.26 16.02 -5.13
CA GLU A 62 5.70 17.24 -4.57
C GLU A 62 6.08 17.39 -3.08
N ILE A 63 5.96 18.61 -2.54
CA ILE A 63 6.19 18.88 -1.11
C ILE A 63 5.36 17.96 -0.21
N SER A 64 4.12 17.64 -0.62
CA SER A 64 3.20 16.75 0.10
C SER A 64 3.71 15.31 0.23
N ASN A 65 4.73 14.93 -0.55
CA ASN A 65 5.32 13.58 -0.56
C ASN A 65 6.45 13.41 0.47
N MET A 66 7.03 14.53 0.93
CA MET A 66 8.20 14.58 1.83
C MET A 66 8.01 13.77 3.11
N ASN A 67 6.77 13.66 3.60
CA ASN A 67 6.48 13.04 4.88
C ASN A 67 6.67 11.52 4.90
N ARG A 68 6.78 10.85 3.74
CA ARG A 68 6.76 9.37 3.66
C ARG A 68 7.41 8.74 2.42
N GLN A 69 7.60 9.46 1.31
CA GLN A 69 8.13 8.85 0.09
C GLN A 69 9.66 8.88 0.10
N ILE A 70 10.29 7.71 0.03
CA ILE A 70 11.73 7.54 0.30
C ILE A 70 12.66 8.36 -0.61
N GLY A 71 12.25 8.64 -1.85
CA GLY A 71 13.01 9.45 -2.81
C GLY A 71 12.64 10.94 -2.81
N CYS A 72 11.70 11.38 -1.96
CA CYS A 72 11.29 12.78 -1.89
C CYS A 72 12.19 13.55 -0.91
N PHE A 73 13.00 14.44 -1.46
CA PHE A 73 13.90 15.36 -0.77
C PHE A 73 13.74 16.76 -1.35
N ILE A 74 14.29 17.78 -0.68
CA ILE A 74 14.17 19.18 -1.14
C ILE A 74 14.69 19.35 -2.57
N ASP A 75 15.78 18.66 -2.91
CA ASP A 75 16.44 18.70 -4.21
C ASP A 75 15.82 17.75 -5.26
N THR A 76 14.82 16.95 -4.89
CA THR A 76 14.11 16.05 -5.81
C THR A 76 12.68 16.49 -6.14
N ILE A 77 12.18 17.56 -5.52
CA ILE A 77 10.90 18.18 -5.87
C ILE A 77 10.88 18.55 -7.36
N GLY A 78 9.80 18.20 -8.05
CA GLY A 78 9.61 18.42 -9.49
C GLY A 78 10.31 17.41 -10.39
N LYS A 79 11.13 16.48 -9.84
CA LYS A 79 11.71 15.38 -10.63
C LYS A 79 10.74 14.20 -10.69
N TYR A 80 10.78 13.47 -11.81
CA TYR A 80 10.01 12.23 -11.96
C TYR A 80 10.39 11.21 -10.91
N LYS A 81 9.38 10.60 -10.27
CA LYS A 81 9.59 9.61 -9.22
C LYS A 81 10.39 8.41 -9.74
N VAL A 82 10.08 7.93 -10.94
CA VAL A 82 10.81 6.81 -11.58
C VAL A 82 12.29 7.10 -11.74
N GLU A 83 12.68 8.31 -12.14
CA GLU A 83 14.08 8.66 -12.37
C GLU A 83 14.85 8.78 -11.05
N VAL A 84 14.23 9.35 -10.02
CA VAL A 84 14.86 9.45 -8.70
C VAL A 84 15.06 8.06 -8.09
N ILE A 85 14.03 7.21 -8.08
CA ILE A 85 14.14 5.85 -7.54
C ILE A 85 15.13 5.02 -8.36
N LYS A 86 15.14 5.15 -9.69
CA LYS A 86 16.16 4.54 -10.55
C LYS A 86 17.57 4.94 -10.14
N ASN A 87 17.81 6.23 -9.94
CA ASN A 87 19.12 6.73 -9.50
C ASN A 87 19.49 6.21 -8.11
N ASP A 88 18.54 6.13 -7.18
CA ASP A 88 18.78 5.57 -5.85
C ASP A 88 19.14 4.08 -5.91
N ILE A 89 18.48 3.29 -6.78
CA ILE A 89 18.84 1.89 -7.02
C ILE A 89 20.27 1.78 -7.58
N LEU A 90 20.63 2.60 -8.57
CA LEU A 90 21.97 2.60 -9.18
C LEU A 90 23.06 3.06 -8.20
N ARG A 91 22.72 3.93 -7.24
CA ARG A 91 23.63 4.32 -6.14
C ARG A 91 23.85 3.18 -5.13
N ILE A 92 22.87 2.30 -4.96
CA ILE A 92 22.98 1.11 -4.11
C ILE A 92 23.78 0.01 -4.83
N ASN A 93 23.46 -0.24 -6.09
CA ASN A 93 24.11 -1.25 -6.91
C ASN A 93 24.29 -0.73 -8.35
N PRO A 94 25.51 -0.29 -8.72
CA PRO A 94 25.80 0.22 -10.06
C PRO A 94 25.62 -0.81 -11.19
N GLU A 95 25.58 -2.12 -10.89
CA GLU A 95 25.32 -3.17 -11.87
C GLU A 95 23.82 -3.41 -12.14
N ALA A 96 22.93 -2.73 -11.42
CA ALA A 96 21.49 -2.90 -11.58
C ALA A 96 21.00 -2.43 -12.95
N GLN A 97 20.08 -3.20 -13.53
CA GLN A 97 19.37 -2.89 -14.77
C GLN A 97 17.99 -2.33 -14.43
N VAL A 98 17.82 -1.03 -14.60
CA VAL A 98 16.59 -0.33 -14.21
C VAL A 98 15.98 0.41 -15.40
N ILE A 99 14.76 0.03 -15.77
CA ILE A 99 13.92 0.73 -16.73
C ILE A 99 12.96 1.62 -15.95
N GLY A 100 12.95 2.92 -16.24
CA GLY A 100 11.97 3.88 -15.72
C GLY A 100 11.05 4.33 -16.84
N ASP A 101 9.74 4.20 -16.64
CA ASP A 101 8.71 4.67 -17.55
C ASP A 101 7.81 5.68 -16.85
N SER A 102 7.96 6.95 -17.23
CA SER A 102 7.21 8.07 -16.68
C SER A 102 5.89 8.35 -17.43
N ARG A 103 5.42 7.42 -18.26
CA ARG A 103 4.15 7.55 -18.97
C ARG A 103 3.01 6.98 -18.14
N LYS A 104 1.82 7.56 -18.31
CA LYS A 104 0.59 6.99 -17.76
C LYS A 104 0.12 5.86 -18.69
N LEU A 105 0.51 4.63 -18.38
CA LEU A 105 0.15 3.47 -19.19
C LEU A 105 -1.29 3.02 -18.97
N SER A 106 -1.96 2.65 -20.05
CA SER A 106 -3.26 1.97 -20.00
C SER A 106 -3.12 0.51 -19.55
N LEU A 107 -4.22 -0.12 -19.13
CA LEU A 107 -4.23 -1.54 -18.76
C LEU A 107 -3.76 -2.45 -19.90
N LEU A 108 -4.06 -2.09 -21.16
CA LEU A 108 -3.60 -2.83 -22.35
C LEU A 108 -2.08 -2.71 -22.54
N GLU A 109 -1.53 -1.52 -22.33
CA GLU A 109 -0.08 -1.31 -22.38
C GLU A 109 0.63 -2.05 -21.25
N ILE A 110 0.07 -2.03 -20.03
CA ILE A 110 0.61 -2.81 -18.91
C ILE A 110 0.62 -4.31 -19.24
N GLU A 111 -0.47 -4.86 -19.78
CA GLU A 111 -0.52 -6.26 -20.19
C GLU A 111 0.52 -6.58 -21.25
N LYS A 112 0.67 -5.70 -22.25
CA LYS A 112 1.70 -5.83 -23.28
C LYS A 112 3.11 -5.85 -22.66
N THR A 113 3.41 -4.91 -21.76
CA THR A 113 4.71 -4.83 -21.09
C THR A 113 4.98 -6.07 -20.22
N ILE A 114 3.96 -6.61 -19.53
CA ILE A 114 4.09 -7.87 -18.78
C ILE A 114 4.48 -9.02 -19.72
N LYS A 115 3.81 -9.15 -20.88
CA LYS A 115 4.08 -10.22 -21.86
C LYS A 115 5.45 -10.08 -22.54
N GLU A 116 5.91 -8.85 -22.76
CA GLU A 116 7.18 -8.58 -23.45
C GLU A 116 8.39 -8.67 -22.51
N TRP A 117 8.27 -8.12 -21.29
CA TRP A 117 9.38 -8.07 -20.34
C TRP A 117 9.50 -9.34 -19.48
N CYS A 118 8.38 -10.05 -19.29
CA CYS A 118 8.24 -11.25 -18.46
C CYS A 118 8.77 -11.05 -17.04
N PRO A 119 8.11 -10.21 -16.20
CA PRO A 119 8.46 -10.08 -14.79
C PRO A 119 8.19 -11.38 -14.03
N ASP A 120 8.99 -11.68 -13.00
CA ASP A 120 8.67 -12.74 -12.04
C ASP A 120 7.60 -12.25 -11.04
N ILE A 121 7.61 -10.95 -10.76
CA ILE A 121 6.72 -10.31 -9.80
C ILE A 121 6.21 -8.96 -10.33
N VAL A 122 4.92 -8.71 -10.13
CA VAL A 122 4.29 -7.40 -10.29
C VAL A 122 3.86 -6.85 -8.93
N ILE A 123 4.35 -5.66 -8.58
CA ILE A 123 3.95 -4.90 -7.40
C ILE A 123 3.00 -3.79 -7.86
N ALA A 124 1.73 -3.87 -7.45
CA ALA A 124 0.70 -2.92 -7.85
C ALA A 124 0.41 -1.93 -6.73
N GLU A 125 0.94 -0.72 -6.86
CA GLU A 125 0.98 0.34 -5.84
C GLU A 125 0.56 1.70 -6.41
N ALA A 126 -0.26 1.70 -7.47
CA ALA A 126 -0.88 2.94 -7.94
C ALA A 126 -1.92 3.40 -6.91
N ASP A 127 -1.99 4.73 -6.69
CA ASP A 127 -2.95 5.36 -5.77
C ASP A 127 -4.41 5.05 -6.17
N ASP A 128 -4.64 4.75 -7.46
CA ASP A 128 -5.90 4.20 -7.95
C ASP A 128 -6.03 2.70 -7.61
N VAL A 129 -6.83 2.43 -6.58
CA VAL A 129 -7.13 1.07 -6.11
C VAL A 129 -7.80 0.21 -7.19
N ALA A 130 -8.66 0.78 -8.04
CA ALA A 130 -9.32 0.04 -9.11
C ALA A 130 -8.30 -0.36 -10.18
N PHE A 131 -7.39 0.55 -10.52
CA PHE A 131 -6.30 0.28 -11.46
C PHE A 131 -5.37 -0.82 -10.91
N SER A 132 -4.91 -0.68 -9.66
CA SER A 132 -4.07 -1.69 -9.00
C SER A 132 -4.75 -3.07 -8.96
N ALA A 133 -6.06 -3.14 -8.67
CA ALA A 133 -6.81 -4.39 -8.73
C ALA A 133 -6.77 -5.03 -10.12
N LYS A 134 -6.94 -4.24 -11.19
CA LYS A 134 -6.87 -4.73 -12.57
C LYS A 134 -5.48 -5.17 -12.97
N VAL A 135 -4.44 -4.44 -12.58
CA VAL A 135 -3.04 -4.82 -12.80
C VAL A 135 -2.74 -6.18 -12.16
N ILE A 136 -3.17 -6.41 -10.92
CA ILE A 136 -2.98 -7.70 -10.23
C ILE A 136 -3.70 -8.83 -10.98
N ARG A 137 -4.92 -8.59 -11.51
CA ARG A 137 -5.62 -9.59 -12.33
C ARG A 137 -4.87 -9.90 -13.62
N ILE A 138 -4.39 -8.88 -14.31
CA ILE A 138 -3.60 -9.03 -15.54
C ILE A 138 -2.36 -9.86 -15.25
N ALA A 139 -1.59 -9.52 -14.20
CA ALA A 139 -0.39 -10.24 -13.82
C ALA A 139 -0.68 -11.72 -13.51
N THR A 140 -1.62 -11.98 -12.60
CA THR A 140 -1.94 -13.36 -12.16
C THR A 140 -2.52 -14.23 -13.27
N SER A 141 -3.28 -13.64 -14.20
CA SER A 141 -3.82 -14.35 -15.38
C SER A 141 -2.76 -14.64 -16.44
N ASN A 142 -1.65 -13.89 -16.44
CA ASN A 142 -0.46 -14.16 -17.26
C ASN A 142 0.58 -15.01 -16.51
N GLY A 143 0.19 -15.68 -15.43
CA GLY A 143 1.06 -16.59 -14.68
C GLY A 143 2.11 -15.89 -13.80
N ILE A 144 1.95 -14.60 -13.54
CA ILE A 144 2.90 -13.80 -12.75
C ILE A 144 2.41 -13.65 -11.31
N TYR A 145 3.34 -13.74 -10.35
CA TYR A 145 3.04 -13.46 -8.95
C TYR A 145 2.80 -11.96 -8.76
N ALA A 146 1.76 -11.61 -8.02
CA ALA A 146 1.41 -10.21 -7.80
C ALA A 146 1.21 -9.90 -6.31
N ILE A 147 1.60 -8.70 -5.91
CA ILE A 147 1.52 -8.27 -4.51
C ILE A 147 1.19 -6.77 -4.42
N THR A 148 0.53 -6.39 -3.34
CA THR A 148 0.19 -4.99 -3.04
C THR A 148 0.18 -4.78 -1.53
N GLY A 149 0.55 -3.58 -1.10
CA GLY A 149 0.48 -3.09 0.27
C GLY A 149 -0.39 -1.85 0.36
N MET A 150 -1.30 -1.82 1.34
CA MET A 150 -2.29 -0.73 1.46
C MET A 150 -2.20 -0.06 2.84
N PRO A 151 -1.24 0.87 3.07
CA PRO A 151 -1.17 1.63 4.31
C PRO A 151 -2.22 2.75 4.38
N SER A 152 -2.77 2.96 5.56
CA SER A 152 -3.69 4.05 5.90
C SER A 152 -3.54 4.42 7.38
N GLY A 153 -3.00 5.61 7.66
CA GLY A 153 -2.69 6.04 9.03
C GLY A 153 -1.79 5.01 9.74
N PHE A 154 -2.25 4.49 10.88
CA PHE A 154 -1.59 3.43 11.66
C PHE A 154 -2.05 1.99 11.31
N THR A 155 -2.79 1.78 10.21
CA THR A 155 -3.25 0.45 9.79
C THR A 155 -2.95 0.16 8.32
N GLY A 156 -3.16 -1.09 7.92
CA GLY A 156 -3.23 -1.49 6.52
C GLY A 156 -3.07 -3.00 6.32
N TYR A 157 -2.78 -3.37 5.08
CA TYR A 157 -2.68 -4.76 4.65
C TYR A 157 -1.50 -5.00 3.70
N VAL A 158 -0.91 -6.20 3.71
CA VAL A 158 -0.13 -6.73 2.58
C VAL A 158 -0.85 -7.96 2.04
N MET A 159 -1.08 -7.96 0.73
CA MET A 159 -1.89 -8.96 0.05
C MET A 159 -1.11 -9.50 -1.15
N ALA A 160 -0.86 -10.80 -1.14
CA ALA A 160 -0.17 -11.48 -2.22
C ALA A 160 -1.09 -12.47 -2.95
N PHE A 161 -0.89 -12.57 -4.26
CA PHE A 161 -1.71 -13.31 -5.19
C PHE A 161 -0.80 -14.22 -6.03
N PRO A 162 -0.89 -15.55 -5.87
CA PRO A 162 -0.10 -16.46 -6.67
C PRO A 162 -0.56 -16.47 -8.14
N PRO A 163 0.29 -16.91 -9.07
CA PRO A 163 -0.09 -17.19 -10.45
C PRO A 163 -1.39 -18.00 -10.54
N TYR A 164 -2.29 -17.60 -11.43
CA TYR A 164 -3.58 -18.28 -11.68
C TYR A 164 -4.45 -18.45 -10.42
N THR A 165 -4.32 -17.53 -9.45
CA THR A 165 -5.16 -17.54 -8.25
C THR A 165 -6.66 -17.50 -8.59
N LYS A 166 -7.46 -18.23 -7.82
CA LYS A 166 -8.93 -18.16 -7.89
C LYS A 166 -9.51 -16.93 -7.18
N TYR A 167 -8.73 -16.25 -6.35
CA TYR A 167 -9.18 -15.09 -5.59
C TYR A 167 -9.02 -13.83 -6.42
N THR A 168 -10.09 -13.06 -6.53
CA THR A 168 -10.07 -11.77 -7.21
C THR A 168 -9.51 -10.69 -6.28
N PRO A 169 -8.61 -9.82 -6.77
CA PRO A 169 -8.14 -8.66 -6.01
C PRO A 169 -9.30 -7.78 -5.54
N GLU A 170 -10.32 -7.57 -6.39
CA GLU A 170 -11.53 -6.84 -6.03
C GLU A 170 -12.24 -7.46 -4.83
N GLY A 171 -12.43 -8.79 -4.83
CA GLY A 171 -13.07 -9.50 -3.72
C GLY A 171 -12.27 -9.38 -2.41
N ILE A 172 -10.94 -9.48 -2.48
CA ILE A 172 -10.06 -9.28 -1.32
C ILE A 172 -10.04 -7.81 -0.86
N PHE A 173 -10.23 -6.84 -1.75
CA PHE A 173 -10.38 -5.43 -1.39
C PHE A 173 -11.78 -5.09 -0.85
N GLY A 174 -12.72 -6.04 -0.87
CA GLY A 174 -14.11 -5.82 -0.49
C GLY A 174 -14.93 -5.05 -1.53
N LEU A 175 -14.52 -5.08 -2.79
CA LEU A 175 -15.13 -4.41 -3.94
C LEU A 175 -15.95 -5.39 -4.80
N PRO A 176 -16.88 -4.89 -5.63
CA PRO A 176 -17.58 -5.74 -6.59
C PRO A 176 -16.63 -6.34 -7.62
N GLU A 177 -16.74 -7.65 -7.81
CA GLU A 177 -15.92 -8.41 -8.75
C GLU A 177 -16.41 -8.25 -10.19
N ASN A 178 -15.50 -8.45 -11.16
CA ASN A 178 -15.80 -8.50 -12.60
C ASN A 178 -16.37 -7.23 -13.25
N LEU A 179 -16.34 -6.08 -12.55
CA LEU A 179 -16.70 -4.79 -13.17
C LEU A 179 -15.63 -4.32 -14.16
N PRO A 180 -15.98 -3.61 -15.25
CA PRO A 180 -15.02 -2.85 -16.04
C PRO A 180 -14.25 -1.82 -15.19
N TYR A 181 -13.04 -1.44 -15.61
CA TYR A 181 -12.20 -0.49 -14.84
C TYR A 181 -12.94 0.80 -14.49
N GLU A 182 -13.59 1.45 -15.45
CA GLU A 182 -14.31 2.72 -15.22
C GLU A 182 -15.44 2.60 -14.19
N GLU A 183 -16.18 1.48 -14.20
CA GLU A 183 -17.25 1.26 -13.25
C GLU A 183 -16.71 0.91 -11.85
N LEU A 184 -15.63 0.13 -11.81
CA LEU A 184 -14.92 -0.17 -10.56
C LEU A 184 -14.32 1.10 -9.94
N TYR A 185 -13.69 1.96 -10.74
CA TYR A 185 -13.15 3.25 -10.32
C TYR A 185 -14.23 4.14 -9.71
N ARG A 186 -15.35 4.33 -10.43
CA ARG A 186 -16.50 5.09 -9.92
C ARG A 186 -17.05 4.50 -8.63
N THR A 187 -17.09 3.18 -8.53
CA THR A 187 -17.51 2.47 -7.33
C THR A 187 -16.55 2.76 -6.17
N VAL A 188 -15.24 2.61 -6.37
CA VAL A 188 -14.22 2.88 -5.35
C VAL A 188 -14.30 4.32 -4.85
N GLU A 189 -14.48 5.28 -5.75
CA GLU A 189 -14.50 6.71 -5.44
C GLU A 189 -15.84 7.23 -4.92
N ALA A 190 -16.91 6.43 -5.04
CA ALA A 190 -18.23 6.78 -4.55
C ALA A 190 -18.21 7.08 -3.04
N TRP A 191 -18.87 8.17 -2.66
CA TRP A 191 -18.96 8.65 -1.28
C TRP A 191 -19.45 7.57 -0.31
N GLU A 192 -20.41 6.76 -0.75
CA GLU A 192 -21.02 5.66 -0.01
C GLU A 192 -19.98 4.59 0.33
N ASN A 193 -19.08 4.28 -0.61
CA ASN A 193 -18.09 3.24 -0.46
C ASN A 193 -16.90 3.72 0.38
N LYS A 194 -16.57 5.01 0.29
CA LYS A 194 -15.63 5.65 1.22
C LYS A 194 -16.13 5.59 2.67
N CYS A 195 -17.44 5.72 2.92
CA CYS A 195 -17.99 5.52 4.27
C CYS A 195 -17.74 4.10 4.82
N GLY A 196 -17.74 3.09 3.94
CA GLY A 196 -17.45 1.71 4.29
C GLY A 196 -16.07 1.52 4.92
N ARG A 197 -15.11 2.41 4.62
CA ARG A 197 -13.71 2.36 5.10
C ARG A 197 -13.52 2.93 6.52
N ARG A 198 -14.53 2.77 7.38
CA ARG A 198 -14.53 3.26 8.76
C ARG A 198 -13.36 2.76 9.62
N TRP A 199 -12.74 1.64 9.25
CA TRP A 199 -11.53 1.15 9.93
C TRP A 199 -10.35 2.13 9.84
N TYR A 200 -10.34 3.07 8.89
CA TYR A 200 -9.36 4.18 8.87
C TYR A 200 -9.46 5.06 10.13
N LEU A 201 -10.65 5.21 10.71
CA LEU A 201 -10.83 5.92 11.98
C LEU A 201 -10.33 5.06 13.15
N PHE A 202 -10.84 3.83 13.28
CA PHE A 202 -10.61 3.01 14.47
C PHE A 202 -9.20 2.42 14.57
N HIS A 203 -8.67 1.88 13.47
CA HIS A 203 -7.36 1.24 13.42
C HIS A 203 -6.32 2.15 12.77
N GLY A 204 -6.72 2.95 11.77
CA GLY A 204 -5.85 3.94 11.17
C GLY A 204 -5.60 5.16 12.05
N LYS A 205 -6.41 5.37 13.10
CA LYS A 205 -6.38 6.53 13.99
C LYS A 205 -6.46 7.86 13.24
N TRP A 206 -7.26 7.89 12.17
CA TRP A 206 -7.50 9.12 11.42
C TRP A 206 -8.33 10.10 12.27
N ARG A 207 -8.00 11.38 12.12
CA ARG A 207 -8.84 12.47 12.59
C ARG A 207 -10.20 12.42 11.90
N VAL A 208 -11.27 12.61 12.65
CA VAL A 208 -12.63 12.57 12.06
C VAL A 208 -12.81 13.67 11.03
N SER A 209 -12.26 14.86 11.27
CA SER A 209 -12.26 15.98 10.31
C SER A 209 -11.61 15.58 8.98
N TRP A 210 -10.43 14.96 9.03
CA TRP A 210 -9.72 14.50 7.84
C TRP A 210 -10.51 13.42 7.10
N PHE A 211 -11.10 12.45 7.82
CA PHE A 211 -11.92 11.41 7.20
C PHE A 211 -13.12 11.99 6.45
N LYS A 212 -13.80 13.01 7.02
CA LYS A 212 -14.92 13.70 6.36
C LYS A 212 -14.47 14.38 5.07
N GLU A 213 -13.38 15.13 5.09
CA GLU A 213 -12.85 15.80 3.91
C GLU A 213 -12.33 14.82 2.84
N TRP A 214 -11.67 13.73 3.24
CA TRP A 214 -11.22 12.68 2.32
C TRP A 214 -12.40 11.99 1.62
N ARG A 215 -13.47 11.70 2.37
CA ARG A 215 -14.71 11.13 1.82
C ARG A 215 -15.34 12.03 0.76
N GLU A 216 -15.20 13.34 0.90
CA GLU A 216 -15.68 14.35 -0.05
C GLU A 216 -14.70 14.60 -1.21
N GLY A 217 -13.56 13.92 -1.25
CA GLY A 217 -12.53 14.10 -2.28
C GLY A 217 -11.68 15.37 -2.10
N LYS A 218 -11.76 16.03 -0.94
CA LYS A 218 -11.00 17.26 -0.65
C LYS A 218 -9.60 17.00 -0.08
N LYS A 219 -9.39 15.82 0.51
CA LYS A 219 -8.10 15.40 1.09
C LYS A 219 -7.68 14.04 0.53
N PRO A 220 -6.38 13.76 0.44
CA PRO A 220 -5.86 12.45 0.08
C PRO A 220 -5.94 11.47 1.26
N ILE A 221 -5.57 10.22 1.01
CA ILE A 221 -5.44 9.20 2.05
C ILE A 221 -4.37 9.65 3.07
N THR A 222 -4.70 9.63 4.36
CA THR A 222 -3.74 9.93 5.43
C THR A 222 -2.72 8.82 5.54
N GLN A 223 -1.43 9.18 5.50
CA GLN A 223 -0.33 8.24 5.63
C GLN A 223 0.79 8.88 6.46
N ILE A 224 1.47 8.05 7.24
CA ILE A 224 2.66 8.42 8.02
C ILE A 224 3.83 7.51 7.64
N ALA A 225 5.05 8.04 7.65
CA ALA A 225 6.24 7.30 7.20
C ALA A 225 6.40 5.93 7.86
N PRO A 226 6.34 5.79 9.21
CA PRO A 226 6.61 4.51 9.86
C PRO A 226 5.64 3.41 9.43
N ALA A 227 4.35 3.75 9.26
CA ALA A 227 3.36 2.80 8.81
C ALA A 227 3.63 2.37 7.37
N VAL A 228 3.80 3.33 6.45
CA VAL A 228 4.09 3.04 5.03
C VAL A 228 5.34 2.17 4.89
N TRP A 229 6.41 2.49 5.61
CA TRP A 229 7.67 1.77 5.50
C TRP A 229 7.61 0.38 6.15
N LEU A 230 6.83 0.20 7.22
CA LEU A 230 6.53 -1.13 7.76
C LEU A 230 5.80 -2.00 6.72
N VAL A 231 4.78 -1.46 6.05
CA VAL A 231 4.08 -2.20 4.98
C VAL A 231 5.04 -2.54 3.86
N ALA A 232 5.85 -1.58 3.39
CA ALA A 232 6.84 -1.83 2.35
C ALA A 232 7.85 -2.92 2.75
N SER A 233 8.23 -2.96 4.03
CA SER A 233 9.14 -3.98 4.57
C SER A 233 8.51 -5.37 4.56
N LEU A 234 7.24 -5.49 4.94
CA LEU A 234 6.49 -6.75 4.86
C LEU A 234 6.28 -7.18 3.39
N THR A 235 5.93 -6.25 2.50
CA THR A 235 5.81 -6.52 1.05
C THR A 235 7.13 -7.04 0.48
N ALA A 236 8.25 -6.37 0.74
CA ALA A 236 9.57 -6.82 0.31
C ALA A 236 9.94 -8.18 0.89
N THR A 237 9.55 -8.45 2.14
CA THR A 237 9.79 -9.75 2.79
C THR A 237 9.04 -10.89 2.09
N GLU A 238 7.75 -10.71 1.75
CA GLU A 238 7.00 -11.74 0.99
C GLU A 238 7.60 -11.98 -0.40
N ILE A 239 8.10 -10.94 -1.06
CA ILE A 239 8.79 -11.04 -2.35
C ILE A 239 10.07 -11.88 -2.23
N VAL A 240 10.91 -11.59 -1.24
CA VAL A 240 12.14 -12.34 -0.97
C VAL A 240 11.81 -13.81 -0.69
N LYS A 241 10.79 -14.08 0.14
CA LYS A 241 10.35 -15.44 0.45
C LYS A 241 9.90 -16.18 -0.81
N TYR A 242 9.16 -15.51 -1.70
CA TYR A 242 8.70 -16.10 -2.95
C TYR A 242 9.86 -16.48 -3.88
N ILE A 243 10.81 -15.57 -4.09
CA ILE A 243 11.96 -15.78 -4.99
C ILE A 243 12.92 -16.83 -4.44
N VAL A 244 13.17 -16.83 -3.13
CA VAL A 244 14.06 -17.80 -2.50
C VAL A 244 13.39 -19.18 -2.40
N GLY A 245 12.08 -19.22 -2.16
CA GLY A 245 11.26 -20.44 -2.16
C GLY A 245 11.46 -21.36 -0.94
N LYS A 246 11.92 -20.82 0.19
CA LYS A 246 12.24 -21.60 1.41
C LYS A 246 11.21 -21.51 2.53
N TRP A 247 10.44 -20.43 2.59
CA TRP A 247 9.55 -20.12 3.71
C TRP A 247 8.11 -20.00 3.27
N GLU A 248 7.18 -20.24 4.19
CA GLU A 248 5.74 -20.19 3.92
C GLU A 248 5.28 -18.79 3.52
N LEU A 249 4.53 -18.68 2.43
CA LEU A 249 3.99 -17.42 1.93
C LEU A 249 2.63 -17.10 2.56
N VAL A 250 2.37 -15.81 2.76
CA VAL A 250 1.03 -15.33 3.14
C VAL A 250 0.26 -14.96 1.88
N LEU A 251 -0.57 -15.89 1.40
CA LEU A 251 -1.31 -15.75 0.14
C LEU A 251 -2.80 -15.52 0.39
N ALA A 252 -3.44 -14.77 -0.51
CA ALA A 252 -4.88 -14.58 -0.52
C ALA A 252 -5.61 -15.94 -0.36
N PRO A 253 -6.60 -16.05 0.55
CA PRO A 253 -7.30 -14.95 1.21
C PRO A 253 -6.68 -14.53 2.55
N TYR A 254 -5.52 -15.06 2.93
CA TYR A 254 -4.77 -14.60 4.09
C TYR A 254 -3.94 -13.37 3.74
N VAL A 255 -3.90 -12.42 4.66
CA VAL A 255 -3.20 -11.15 4.49
C VAL A 255 -2.42 -10.84 5.76
N TRP A 256 -1.30 -10.15 5.61
CA TRP A 256 -0.74 -9.42 6.75
C TRP A 256 -1.67 -8.28 7.09
N TYR A 257 -2.04 -8.17 8.36
CA TYR A 257 -2.79 -7.05 8.90
C TYR A 257 -1.97 -6.39 9.99
N PHE A 258 -2.05 -5.07 10.04
CA PHE A 258 -1.37 -4.27 11.04
C PHE A 258 -2.29 -3.17 11.54
N ALA A 259 -2.26 -2.97 12.86
CA ALA A 259 -2.84 -1.85 13.58
C ALA A 259 -1.82 -1.45 14.64
N ILE A 260 -0.78 -0.73 14.19
CA ILE A 260 0.41 -0.49 15.01
C ILE A 260 0.16 0.45 16.18
N ALA A 261 -0.87 1.30 16.11
CA ALA A 261 -1.30 2.09 17.27
C ALA A 261 -1.87 1.22 18.40
N ASP A 262 -2.37 0.03 18.06
CA ASP A 262 -2.94 -0.95 18.99
C ASP A 262 -1.92 -2.08 19.30
N ASN A 263 -0.67 -1.96 18.85
CA ASN A 263 0.40 -2.96 18.97
C ASN A 263 0.10 -4.31 18.28
N GLU A 264 -0.69 -4.30 17.21
CA GLU A 264 -1.08 -5.52 16.50
C GLU A 264 -0.39 -5.65 15.14
N ILE A 265 0.29 -6.77 14.92
CA ILE A 265 0.78 -7.23 13.61
C ILE A 265 0.57 -8.74 13.54
N TYR A 266 -0.30 -9.21 12.65
CA TYR A 266 -0.60 -10.64 12.53
C TYR A 266 -1.12 -11.02 11.14
N VAL A 267 -1.05 -12.32 10.83
CA VAL A 267 -1.67 -12.89 9.63
C VAL A 267 -3.11 -13.26 9.95
N ARG A 268 -4.04 -12.87 9.10
CA ARG A 268 -5.45 -13.27 9.22
C ARG A 268 -6.07 -13.54 7.87
N LYS A 269 -7.07 -14.43 7.86
CA LYS A 269 -7.97 -14.54 6.71
C LYS A 269 -8.70 -13.22 6.56
N TYR A 270 -8.58 -12.57 5.41
CA TYR A 270 -9.41 -11.41 5.10
C TYR A 270 -10.86 -11.90 5.09
N ALA A 271 -11.63 -11.46 6.08
CA ALA A 271 -13.01 -11.88 6.25
C ALA A 271 -13.81 -11.31 5.08
N GLU A 272 -14.18 -12.19 4.15
CA GLU A 272 -15.32 -12.03 3.28
C GLU A 272 -16.57 -11.80 4.16
N ASN A 273 -16.78 -10.58 4.67
CA ASN A 273 -18.07 -10.20 5.25
C ASN A 273 -19.06 -10.00 4.09
N ARG A 274 -19.35 -11.13 3.42
CA ARG A 274 -20.20 -11.36 2.25
C ARG A 274 -21.65 -10.95 2.47
N LEU A 275 -22.09 -10.82 3.72
CA LEU A 275 -23.47 -10.42 4.01
C LEU A 275 -23.62 -8.90 4.09
N PHE A 276 -22.78 -8.20 4.87
CA PHE A 276 -22.97 -6.75 5.02
C PHE A 276 -22.53 -5.99 3.77
N ASN A 277 -21.38 -6.28 3.15
CA ASN A 277 -20.92 -5.54 1.97
C ASN A 277 -21.72 -5.88 0.70
N LYS A 278 -22.06 -7.15 0.46
CA LYS A 278 -22.78 -7.56 -0.76
C LYS A 278 -24.22 -7.03 -0.79
N TYR A 279 -24.90 -7.03 0.35
CA TYR A 279 -26.27 -6.50 0.46
C TYR A 279 -26.31 -5.01 0.76
N ALA A 280 -25.32 -4.41 1.46
CA ALA A 280 -25.25 -2.95 1.58
C ALA A 280 -24.93 -2.33 0.21
N LEU A 281 -23.96 -2.83 -0.55
CA LEU A 281 -23.70 -2.31 -1.90
C LEU A 281 -24.93 -2.44 -2.82
N LYS A 282 -25.68 -3.56 -2.73
CA LYS A 282 -26.95 -3.75 -3.46
C LYS A 282 -28.10 -2.88 -2.97
N ALA A 283 -28.28 -2.76 -1.65
CA ALA A 283 -29.33 -1.95 -1.03
C ALA A 283 -29.10 -0.45 -1.19
N PHE A 284 -27.84 -0.05 -1.42
CA PHE A 284 -27.45 1.32 -1.74
C PHE A 284 -27.37 1.56 -3.26
N SER A 285 -27.41 0.51 -4.09
CA SER A 285 -27.56 0.62 -5.56
C SER A 285 -29.03 0.88 -5.94
N ILE A 286 -29.26 1.95 -6.69
CA ILE A 286 -30.51 2.72 -6.73
C ILE A 286 -31.67 2.06 -7.53
N LYS A 287 -31.56 0.82 -8.02
CA LYS A 287 -32.48 0.37 -9.09
C LYS A 287 -33.82 -0.28 -8.70
N THR A 288 -34.14 -0.55 -7.43
CA THR A 288 -35.44 -1.18 -7.11
C THR A 288 -36.10 -0.69 -5.81
N LEU A 289 -37.33 -0.14 -5.97
CA LEU A 289 -38.41 0.01 -4.98
C LEU A 289 -38.30 1.05 -3.84
N GLY A 290 -37.31 1.95 -3.80
CA GLY A 290 -37.27 3.08 -2.84
C GLY A 290 -37.05 2.71 -1.35
N ILE A 291 -37.12 1.42 -1.01
CA ILE A 291 -36.81 0.89 0.33
C ILE A 291 -35.31 1.10 0.66
N GLY A 292 -34.43 0.96 -0.33
CA GLY A 292 -32.98 1.19 -0.18
C GLY A 292 -32.62 2.61 0.27
N GLU A 293 -33.42 3.61 -0.12
CA GLU A 293 -33.18 5.01 0.26
C GLU A 293 -33.42 5.26 1.75
N LYS A 294 -34.46 4.64 2.34
CA LYS A 294 -34.75 4.74 3.78
C LYS A 294 -33.67 4.06 4.62
N TRP A 295 -33.23 2.86 4.23
CA TRP A 295 -32.15 2.15 4.90
C TRP A 295 -30.82 2.89 4.79
N ARG A 296 -30.53 3.47 3.63
CA ARG A 296 -29.37 4.35 3.43
C ARG A 296 -29.42 5.56 4.34
N LYS A 297 -30.55 6.27 4.42
CA LYS A 297 -30.72 7.42 5.34
C LYS A 297 -30.51 7.01 6.80
N ALA A 298 -31.03 5.85 7.22
CA ALA A 298 -30.84 5.32 8.56
C ALA A 298 -29.36 4.96 8.84
N ALA A 299 -28.72 4.25 7.91
CA ALA A 299 -27.31 3.88 8.02
C ALA A 299 -26.38 5.10 8.08
N ILE A 300 -26.65 6.12 7.27
CA ILE A 300 -25.92 7.40 7.29
C ILE A 300 -26.12 8.09 8.65
N LYS A 301 -27.35 8.14 9.19
CA LYS A 301 -27.60 8.71 10.52
C LYS A 301 -26.81 7.99 11.61
N ILE A 302 -26.78 6.65 11.59
CA ILE A 302 -25.99 5.86 12.53
C ILE A 302 -24.50 6.17 12.36
N PHE A 303 -24.02 6.22 11.12
CA PHE A 303 -22.63 6.52 10.82
C PHE A 303 -22.22 7.92 11.31
N GLU A 304 -23.01 8.95 11.03
CA GLU A 304 -22.76 10.32 11.50
C GLU A 304 -22.83 10.41 13.04
N TRP A 305 -23.70 9.64 13.70
CA TRP A 305 -23.68 9.52 15.15
C TRP A 305 -22.39 8.87 15.67
N GLN A 306 -21.90 7.80 15.01
CA GLN A 306 -20.62 7.18 15.34
C GLN A 306 -19.44 8.14 15.17
N LEU A 307 -19.43 8.95 14.09
CA LEU A 307 -18.42 9.98 13.89
C LEU A 307 -18.40 10.99 15.04
N LYS A 308 -19.56 11.44 15.51
CA LYS A 308 -19.65 12.36 16.66
C LYS A 308 -19.14 11.73 17.96
N GLN A 309 -19.36 10.44 18.18
CA GLN A 309 -18.77 9.77 19.35
C GLN A 309 -17.25 9.68 19.22
N GLN A 310 -16.75 9.35 18.03
CA GLN A 310 -15.32 9.30 17.77
C GLN A 310 -14.65 10.68 17.94
N GLU A 311 -15.30 11.77 17.54
CA GLU A 311 -14.81 13.14 17.79
C GLU A 311 -14.64 13.45 19.28
N LYS A 312 -15.55 12.96 20.13
CA LYS A 312 -15.43 13.14 21.59
C LYS A 312 -14.25 12.36 22.16
N ILE A 313 -14.10 11.10 21.74
CA ILE A 313 -12.97 10.25 22.15
C ILE A 313 -11.65 10.91 21.75
N GLU A 314 -11.56 11.39 20.51
CA GLU A 314 -10.39 12.09 19.98
C GLU A 314 -10.03 13.33 20.82
N GLN A 315 -11.02 14.15 21.20
CA GLN A 315 -10.80 15.33 22.06
C GLN A 315 -10.32 14.97 23.48
N GLU A 316 -10.79 13.86 24.04
CA GLU A 316 -10.33 13.36 25.35
C GLU A 316 -8.90 12.84 25.27
N GLU A 317 -8.57 12.10 24.22
CA GLU A 317 -7.21 11.62 23.94
C GLU A 317 -6.22 12.78 23.78
N ASP A 318 -6.59 13.84 23.05
CA ASP A 318 -5.77 15.04 22.89
C ASP A 318 -5.49 15.75 24.22
N LYS A 319 -6.52 15.93 25.04
CA LYS A 319 -6.36 16.54 26.38
C LYS A 319 -5.41 15.72 27.26
N LYS A 320 -5.53 14.39 27.22
CA LYS A 320 -4.64 13.49 27.96
C LYS A 320 -3.20 13.58 27.42
N ALA A 321 -3.02 13.58 26.11
CA ALA A 321 -1.73 13.67 25.46
C ALA A 321 -1.01 14.99 25.79
N GLU A 322 -1.73 16.11 25.77
CA GLU A 322 -1.20 17.42 26.12
C GLU A 322 -0.72 17.48 27.57
N LYS A 323 -1.52 16.95 28.51
CA LYS A 323 -1.12 16.83 29.92
C LYS A 323 0.19 16.05 30.08
N MET A 324 0.29 14.88 29.43
CA MET A 324 1.50 14.05 29.47
C MET A 324 2.70 14.71 28.80
N TYR A 325 2.48 15.53 27.77
CA TYR A 325 3.54 16.30 27.11
C TYR A 325 4.10 17.38 28.05
N GLN A 326 3.23 18.15 28.71
CA GLN A 326 3.64 19.17 29.67
C GLN A 326 4.39 18.56 30.87
N GLU A 327 3.94 17.42 31.39
CA GLU A 327 4.65 16.68 32.44
C GLU A 327 6.07 16.28 32.01
N ARG A 328 6.24 15.80 30.78
CA ARG A 328 7.58 15.46 30.23
C ARG A 328 8.47 16.69 30.05
N LYS A 329 7.90 17.82 29.61
CA LYS A 329 8.61 19.09 29.44
C LYS A 329 9.10 19.65 30.78
N ASN A 330 8.26 19.59 31.81
CA ASN A 330 8.61 20.03 33.16
C ASN A 330 9.73 19.17 33.76
N LYS A 331 9.66 17.84 33.63
CA LYS A 331 10.74 16.94 34.05
C LYS A 331 12.07 17.22 33.36
N LYS A 332 12.06 17.47 32.04
CA LYS A 332 13.29 17.85 31.31
C LYS A 332 13.89 19.16 31.80
N SER A 333 13.04 20.14 32.11
CA SER A 333 13.49 21.44 32.59
C SER A 333 14.14 21.34 33.98
N GLN A 334 13.59 20.49 34.87
CA GLN A 334 14.16 20.20 36.19
C GLN A 334 15.50 19.46 36.11
N CYS A 335 15.67 18.53 35.16
CA CYS A 335 16.95 17.85 34.92
C CYS A 335 18.02 18.75 34.30
N ALA A 336 17.65 19.84 33.63
CA ALA A 336 18.60 20.78 33.03
C ALA A 336 19.06 21.87 34.00
N SER A 337 18.37 22.03 35.14
CA SER A 337 18.67 22.99 36.21
C SER A 337 19.46 22.40 37.39
N ASN A 338 19.73 21.09 37.37
CA ASN A 338 20.61 20.36 38.26
C ASN A 338 21.84 19.89 37.49
#